data_AF-A0A813ETS5-F1
#
_entry.id   AF-A0A813ETS5-F1
#
_cell.length_a   1.000
_cell.length_b   1.000
_cell.length_c   1.000
_cell.angle_alpha   90.00
_cell.angle_beta   90.00
_cell.angle_gamma   90.00
#
_symmetry.space_group_name_H-M   'P 1'
#
loop_
_entity.id
_entity.type
_entity.pdbx_description
1 polymer ?
#
loop_
_entity_poly.entity_id
_entity_poly.type
_entity_poly.pdbx_seq_one_letter_code
_entity_poly.pdbx_strand_id
1 'polypeptide(L)'
;MKLTNVVLDIFGLCGHAVMFVTVFFIPGPPAVLLMAPARCLARAVFGLVFANTKLTALCNIPIFCANIYRLREASNIFRTTAGGEQDPDYLTLAIVSEGICCMGIVCLASVIQKLFQEKMTDAMVVADMEHSLHSKGKLLSVLCDAHVKLGHDFRILGRCTELSQMLMTGFGPNSTGLEGTVFTTLLAEIDQTRFHNFMSVSAMHDGNENDDDDDQSSESSRSSRGSRARLVRTSKPATSLHVNIRDAAGVRFPIELFHVEVCNMRNPSEPPATLSGSGSSRAGTRFQRPSSD
;
A
#
# COMPACT_ATOMS: atom_id res chain seq x y z
N MET A 1 17.34 -8.42 1.67
CA MET A 1 18.43 -7.57 1.15
C MET A 1 19.84 -8.15 1.33
N LYS A 2 20.21 -8.76 2.46
CA LYS A 2 21.58 -9.29 2.61
C LYS A 2 21.92 -10.42 1.61
N LEU A 3 20.99 -11.35 1.38
CA LEU A 3 21.20 -12.48 0.45
C LEU A 3 21.34 -12.03 -1.01
N THR A 4 20.52 -11.07 -1.45
CA THR A 4 20.58 -10.53 -2.82
C THR A 4 21.92 -9.86 -3.11
N ASN A 5 22.47 -9.13 -2.14
CA ASN A 5 23.79 -8.48 -2.31
C ASN A 5 24.92 -9.51 -2.43
N VAL A 6 24.87 -10.59 -1.64
CA VAL A 6 25.86 -11.68 -1.73
C VAL A 6 25.81 -12.37 -3.08
N VAL A 7 24.62 -12.64 -3.62
CA VAL A 7 24.47 -13.29 -4.95
C VAL A 7 25.03 -12.38 -6.07
N LEU A 8 24.74 -11.08 -6.01
CA LEU A 8 25.26 -10.10 -6.96
C LEU A 8 26.79 -10.00 -6.88
N ASP A 9 27.37 -9.97 -5.68
CA ASP A 9 28.82 -9.92 -5.50
C ASP A 9 29.51 -11.19 -6.02
N ILE A 10 28.89 -12.38 -5.84
CA ILE A 10 29.39 -13.63 -6.43
C ILE A 10 29.37 -13.56 -7.96
N PHE A 11 28.28 -13.08 -8.56
CA PHE A 11 28.19 -12.95 -10.02
C PHE A 11 29.22 -11.95 -10.57
N GLY A 12 29.39 -10.81 -9.90
CA GLY A 12 30.41 -9.81 -10.23
C GLY A 12 31.83 -10.39 -10.15
N LEU A 13 32.11 -11.20 -9.11
CA LEU A 13 33.39 -11.88 -8.93
C LEU A 13 33.64 -12.91 -10.03
N CYS A 14 32.65 -13.74 -10.37
CA CYS A 14 32.73 -14.70 -11.46
C CYS A 14 33.00 -13.99 -12.80
N GLY A 15 32.32 -12.88 -13.08
CA GLY A 15 32.56 -12.06 -14.28
C GLY A 15 34.00 -11.52 -14.32
N HIS A 16 34.51 -11.00 -13.21
CA HIS A 16 35.90 -10.53 -13.12
C HIS A 16 36.93 -11.66 -13.24
N ALA A 17 36.63 -12.85 -12.71
CA ALA A 17 37.50 -14.02 -12.86
C ALA A 17 37.57 -14.46 -14.33
N VAL A 18 36.43 -14.51 -15.03
CA VAL A 18 36.40 -14.79 -16.47
C VAL A 18 37.20 -13.74 -17.24
N MET A 19 37.01 -12.45 -16.93
CA MET A 19 37.78 -11.37 -17.55
C MET A 19 39.28 -11.52 -17.30
N PHE A 20 39.68 -11.82 -16.08
CA PHE A 20 41.07 -12.09 -15.72
C PHE A 20 41.65 -13.24 -16.56
N VAL A 21 40.94 -14.36 -16.64
CA VAL A 21 41.32 -15.51 -17.49
C VAL A 21 41.45 -15.08 -18.96
N THR A 22 40.50 -14.33 -19.52
CA THR A 22 40.59 -13.90 -20.93
C THR A 22 41.84 -13.05 -21.23
N VAL A 23 42.34 -12.25 -20.27
CA VAL A 23 43.59 -11.49 -20.43
C VAL A 23 44.81 -12.42 -20.56
N PHE A 24 44.79 -13.58 -19.89
CA PHE A 24 45.88 -14.55 -19.95
C PHE A 24 45.75 -15.56 -21.10
N PHE A 25 44.54 -15.87 -21.56
CA PHE A 25 44.36 -16.98 -22.51
C PHE A 25 44.10 -16.56 -23.96
N ILE A 26 43.90 -15.27 -24.26
CA ILE A 26 43.78 -14.80 -25.65
C ILE A 26 45.18 -14.73 -26.29
N PRO A 27 45.47 -15.56 -27.32
CA PRO A 27 46.79 -15.61 -27.94
C PRO A 27 46.91 -14.50 -28.99
N GLY A 28 47.77 -13.52 -28.76
CA GLY A 28 48.24 -12.61 -29.81
C GLY A 28 48.34 -11.13 -29.41
N PRO A 29 49.51 -10.47 -29.64
CA PRO A 29 49.69 -9.03 -29.44
C PRO A 29 48.63 -8.12 -30.10
N PRO A 30 48.19 -8.33 -31.36
CA PRO A 30 47.22 -7.44 -31.99
C PRO A 30 45.80 -7.63 -31.44
N ALA A 31 45.44 -8.85 -31.01
CA ALA A 31 44.14 -9.12 -30.42
C ALA A 31 43.97 -8.41 -29.07
N VAL A 32 45.05 -8.27 -28.29
CA VAL A 32 45.04 -7.53 -27.01
C VAL A 32 44.66 -6.06 -27.23
N LEU A 33 45.22 -5.42 -28.25
CA LEU A 33 44.94 -4.01 -28.55
C LEU A 33 43.52 -3.81 -29.10
N LEU A 34 43.09 -4.64 -30.05
CA LEU A 34 41.75 -4.54 -30.65
C LEU A 34 40.63 -4.80 -29.63
N MET A 35 40.88 -5.64 -28.63
CA MET A 35 39.90 -5.97 -27.59
C MET A 35 39.92 -5.01 -26.40
N ALA A 36 40.78 -3.99 -26.36
CA ALA A 36 40.85 -3.08 -25.21
C ALA A 36 39.51 -2.37 -24.89
N PRO A 37 38.77 -1.80 -25.87
CA PRO A 37 37.49 -1.14 -25.58
C PRO A 37 36.43 -2.11 -25.06
N ALA A 38 36.33 -3.30 -25.66
CA ALA A 38 35.39 -4.34 -25.24
C ALA A 38 35.69 -4.81 -23.81
N ARG A 39 36.97 -4.93 -23.45
CA ARG A 39 37.39 -5.29 -22.09
C ARG A 39 37.07 -4.20 -21.08
N CYS A 40 37.31 -2.93 -21.42
CA CYS A 40 36.91 -1.81 -20.56
C CYS A 40 35.39 -1.76 -20.34
N LEU A 41 34.59 -1.97 -21.39
CA LEU A 41 33.14 -2.03 -21.28
C LEU A 41 32.69 -3.20 -20.41
N ALA A 42 33.25 -4.40 -20.59
CA ALA A 42 32.93 -5.56 -19.76
C ALA A 42 33.30 -5.32 -18.28
N ARG A 43 34.46 -4.71 -18.00
CA ARG A 43 34.86 -4.32 -16.64
C ARG A 43 33.89 -3.30 -16.03
N ALA A 44 33.40 -2.34 -16.82
CA ALA A 44 32.37 -1.40 -16.37
C ALA A 44 31.08 -2.15 -16.02
N VAL A 45 30.56 -2.97 -16.93
CA VAL A 45 29.31 -3.70 -16.74
C VAL A 45 29.38 -4.64 -15.53
N PHE A 46 30.41 -5.47 -15.42
CA PHE A 46 30.57 -6.34 -14.25
C PHE A 46 30.85 -5.54 -12.97
N GLY A 47 31.51 -4.39 -13.08
CA GLY A 47 31.75 -3.48 -11.97
C GLY A 47 30.47 -2.89 -11.38
N LEU A 48 29.43 -2.72 -12.20
CA LEU A 48 28.09 -2.26 -11.78
C LEU A 48 27.27 -3.34 -11.09
N VAL A 49 27.60 -4.61 -11.28
CA VAL A 49 26.90 -5.72 -10.61
C VAL A 49 27.27 -5.77 -9.12
N PHE A 50 28.47 -5.34 -8.74
CA PHE A 50 28.87 -5.30 -7.34
C PHE A 50 28.05 -4.29 -6.54
N ALA A 51 27.53 -4.75 -5.40
CA ALA A 51 26.87 -3.88 -4.44
C ALA A 51 27.88 -2.94 -3.74
N ASN A 52 29.17 -3.31 -3.75
CA ASN A 52 30.23 -2.60 -3.04
C ASN A 52 31.29 -2.04 -4.00
N THR A 53 31.37 -0.71 -4.10
CA THR A 53 32.37 0.01 -4.91
C THR A 53 33.81 -0.32 -4.54
N LYS A 54 34.08 -0.61 -3.26
CA LYS A 54 35.42 -1.02 -2.81
C LYS A 54 35.81 -2.37 -3.40
N LEU A 55 34.85 -3.29 -3.49
CA LEU A 55 35.08 -4.61 -4.07
C LEU A 55 35.33 -4.50 -5.58
N THR A 56 34.55 -3.66 -6.29
CA THR A 56 34.81 -3.33 -7.70
C THR A 56 36.22 -2.80 -7.91
N ALA A 57 36.67 -1.85 -7.08
CA ALA A 57 38.02 -1.30 -7.18
C ALA A 57 39.10 -2.38 -6.94
N LEU A 58 38.93 -3.19 -5.89
CA LEU A 58 39.86 -4.27 -5.55
C LEU A 58 39.95 -5.33 -6.67
N CYS A 59 38.83 -5.74 -7.26
CA CYS A 59 38.80 -6.72 -8.35
C CYS A 59 39.42 -6.18 -9.65
N ASN A 60 39.43 -4.86 -9.84
CA ASN A 60 40.03 -4.23 -11.02
C ASN A 60 41.56 -4.11 -10.93
N ILE A 61 42.16 -4.12 -9.74
CA ILE A 61 43.62 -4.02 -9.57
C ILE A 61 44.36 -5.20 -10.25
N PRO A 62 44.01 -6.48 -9.99
CA PRO A 62 44.69 -7.61 -10.64
C PRO A 62 44.55 -7.61 -12.16
N ILE A 63 43.38 -7.21 -12.68
CA ILE A 63 43.12 -7.13 -14.12
C ILE A 63 43.97 -6.02 -14.75
N PHE A 64 44.09 -4.88 -14.07
CA PHE A 64 44.98 -3.80 -14.48
C PHE A 64 46.44 -4.27 -14.52
N CYS A 65 46.94 -4.89 -13.45
CA CYS A 65 48.31 -5.42 -13.41
C CYS A 65 48.56 -6.46 -14.52
N ALA A 66 47.61 -7.37 -14.76
CA ALA A 66 47.69 -8.36 -15.83
C ALA A 66 47.74 -7.72 -17.23
N ASN A 67 46.91 -6.69 -17.47
CA ASN A 67 46.93 -5.93 -18.73
C ASN A 67 48.27 -5.24 -18.94
N ILE A 68 48.82 -4.60 -17.92
CA ILE A 68 50.12 -3.91 -18.00
C ILE A 68 51.25 -4.90 -18.29
N TYR A 69 51.23 -6.07 -17.64
CA TYR A 69 52.18 -7.14 -17.92
C TYR A 69 52.10 -7.63 -19.36
N ARG A 70 50.88 -7.92 -19.85
CA ARG A 70 50.65 -8.37 -21.24
C ARG A 70 51.05 -7.33 -22.28
N LEU A 71 50.75 -6.06 -22.01
CA LEU A 71 51.11 -4.95 -22.87
C LEU A 71 52.63 -4.76 -22.96
N ARG A 72 53.34 -4.92 -21.83
CA ARG A 72 54.80 -4.94 -21.79
C ARG A 72 55.38 -6.09 -22.61
N GLU A 73 54.82 -7.30 -22.48
CA GLU A 73 55.22 -8.47 -23.25
C GLU A 73 55.00 -8.26 -24.77
N ALA A 74 53.82 -7.78 -25.15
CA ALA A 74 53.49 -7.42 -26.52
C ALA A 74 54.47 -6.37 -27.09
N SER A 75 54.76 -5.32 -26.32
CA SER A 75 55.72 -4.28 -26.69
C SER A 75 57.12 -4.84 -26.93
N ASN A 76 57.59 -5.77 -26.08
CA ASN A 76 58.88 -6.44 -26.27
C ASN A 76 58.93 -7.25 -27.58
N ILE A 77 57.85 -7.98 -27.91
CA ILE A 77 57.75 -8.77 -29.15
C ILE A 77 57.73 -7.87 -30.37
N PHE A 78 57.00 -6.75 -30.32
CA PHE A 78 56.99 -5.76 -31.40
C PHE A 78 58.39 -5.18 -31.62
N ARG A 79 59.10 -4.84 -30.54
CA ARG A 79 60.48 -4.33 -30.60
C ARG A 79 61.43 -5.32 -31.27
N THR A 80 61.34 -6.61 -30.96
CA THR A 80 62.21 -7.63 -31.58
C THR A 80 61.86 -7.88 -33.05
N THR A 81 60.58 -7.77 -33.42
CA THR A 81 60.10 -8.12 -34.77
C THR A 81 60.26 -6.97 -35.76
N ALA A 82 60.07 -5.72 -35.31
CA ALA A 82 60.07 -4.56 -36.20
C ALA A 82 61.49 -4.08 -36.59
N GLY A 83 62.55 -4.56 -35.93
CA GLY A 83 63.94 -4.18 -36.23
C GLY A 83 64.27 -2.70 -36.06
N GLY A 84 63.31 -1.89 -35.61
CA GLY A 84 63.40 -0.44 -35.46
C GLY A 84 63.55 -0.02 -34.00
N GLU A 85 64.30 1.06 -33.80
CA GLU A 85 64.39 1.80 -32.54
C GLU A 85 63.01 2.38 -32.23
N GLN A 86 62.22 1.64 -31.45
CA GLN A 86 60.83 2.01 -31.16
C GLN A 86 60.79 2.99 -29.97
N ASP A 87 60.09 4.11 -30.16
CA ASP A 87 59.98 5.16 -29.14
C ASP A 87 59.34 4.63 -27.84
N PRO A 88 59.93 4.91 -26.66
CA PRO A 88 59.41 4.49 -25.35
C PRO A 88 58.01 5.05 -25.02
N ASP A 89 57.52 5.99 -25.82
CA ASP A 89 56.27 6.71 -25.61
C ASP A 89 55.02 5.83 -25.71
N TYR A 90 55.09 4.73 -26.49
CA TYR A 90 53.92 3.85 -26.70
C TYR A 90 53.50 3.11 -25.42
N LEU A 91 54.47 2.58 -24.66
CA LEU A 91 54.18 1.87 -23.41
C LEU A 91 53.58 2.84 -22.38
N THR A 92 54.15 4.04 -22.28
CA THR A 92 53.66 5.09 -21.38
C THR A 92 52.24 5.50 -21.74
N LEU A 93 51.95 5.75 -23.02
CA LEU A 93 50.61 6.10 -23.50
C LEU A 93 49.59 5.01 -23.17
N ALA A 94 49.96 3.75 -23.36
CA ALA A 94 49.07 2.63 -23.11
C ALA A 94 48.83 2.39 -21.61
N ILE A 95 49.84 2.56 -20.74
CA ILE A 95 49.67 2.57 -19.27
C ILE A 95 48.71 3.69 -18.84
N VAL A 96 48.92 4.90 -19.35
CA VAL A 96 48.07 6.07 -19.05
C VAL A 96 46.63 5.82 -19.51
N SER A 97 46.44 5.26 -20.71
CA SER A 97 45.11 4.97 -21.25
C SER A 97 44.33 3.96 -20.39
N GLU A 98 44.98 2.89 -19.93
CA GLU A 98 44.38 1.89 -19.03
C GLU A 98 44.09 2.50 -17.64
N GLY A 99 44.97 3.37 -17.16
CA GLY A 99 44.76 4.11 -15.91
C GLY A 99 43.51 5.00 -15.98
N ILE A 100 43.37 5.77 -17.05
CA ILE A 100 42.18 6.59 -17.31
C ILE A 100 40.92 5.73 -17.40
N CYS A 101 40.99 4.57 -18.09
CA CYS A 101 39.86 3.65 -18.18
C CYS A 101 39.44 3.12 -16.80
N CYS A 102 40.40 2.69 -15.97
CA CYS A 102 40.11 2.21 -14.61
C CYS A 102 39.46 3.31 -13.76
N MET A 103 39.99 4.54 -13.81
CA MET A 103 39.42 5.68 -13.09
C MET A 103 38.01 6.04 -13.58
N GLY A 104 37.79 6.01 -14.90
CA GLY A 104 36.49 6.25 -15.51
C GLY A 104 35.44 5.24 -15.07
N ILE A 105 35.81 3.95 -14.99
CA ILE A 105 34.92 2.89 -14.52
C ILE A 105 34.53 3.11 -13.04
N VAL A 106 35.49 3.42 -12.17
CA VAL A 106 35.21 3.68 -10.74
C VAL A 106 34.33 4.90 -10.56
N CYS A 107 34.56 5.97 -11.32
CA CYS A 107 33.74 7.17 -11.29
C CYS A 107 32.31 6.88 -11.75
N LEU A 108 32.15 6.19 -12.88
CA LEU A 108 30.84 5.81 -13.43
C LEU A 108 30.06 4.92 -12.47
N ALA A 109 30.72 3.91 -11.89
CA ALA A 109 30.10 3.03 -10.89
C ALA A 109 29.64 3.81 -9.65
N SER A 110 30.44 4.77 -9.19
CA SER A 110 30.09 5.62 -8.05
C SER A 110 28.89 6.53 -8.33
N VAL A 111 28.81 7.10 -9.53
CA VAL A 111 27.67 7.93 -9.96
C VAL A 111 26.40 7.10 -10.06
N ILE A 112 26.47 5.92 -10.68
CA ILE A 112 25.30 5.03 -10.82
C ILE A 112 24.82 4.55 -9.44
N GLN A 113 25.73 4.18 -8.53
CA GLN A 113 25.35 3.81 -7.17
C GLN A 113 24.64 4.95 -6.44
N LYS A 114 25.14 6.19 -6.57
CA LYS A 114 24.52 7.37 -5.94
C LYS A 114 23.11 7.62 -6.50
N LEU A 115 22.96 7.58 -7.83
CA LEU A 115 21.66 7.75 -8.48
C LEU A 115 20.66 6.66 -8.06
N PHE A 116 21.11 5.42 -7.94
CA PHE A 116 20.24 4.32 -7.51
C PHE A 116 19.83 4.46 -6.04
N GLN A 117 20.75 4.87 -5.16
CA GLN A 117 20.43 5.12 -3.74
C GLN A 117 19.42 6.24 -3.57
N GLU A 118 19.56 7.35 -4.31
CA GLU A 118 18.62 8.48 -4.26
C GLU A 118 17.22 8.02 -4.68
N LYS A 119 17.11 7.34 -5.83
CA LYS A 119 15.81 6.85 -6.32
C LYS A 119 15.17 5.79 -5.43
N MET A 120 15.98 4.92 -4.83
CA MET A 120 15.46 3.91 -3.91
C MET A 120 14.97 4.53 -2.60
N THR A 121 15.64 5.58 -2.12
CA THR A 121 15.20 6.32 -0.93
C THR A 121 13.88 7.03 -1.19
N ASP A 122 13.74 7.71 -2.33
CA ASP A 122 12.49 8.36 -2.75
C ASP A 122 11.34 7.35 -2.82
N ALA A 123 11.56 6.20 -3.48
CA ALA A 123 10.55 5.15 -3.60
C ALA A 123 10.17 4.55 -2.24
N MET A 124 11.13 4.38 -1.34
CA MET A 124 10.87 3.87 0.02
C MET A 124 10.06 4.87 0.84
N VAL A 125 10.34 6.18 0.73
CA VAL A 125 9.56 7.23 1.41
C VAL A 125 8.12 7.24 0.91
N VAL A 126 7.90 7.11 -0.41
CA VAL A 126 6.56 7.02 -0.99
C VAL A 126 5.83 5.77 -0.48
N ALA A 127 6.48 4.61 -0.49
CA ALA A 127 5.88 3.37 0.00
C ALA A 127 5.55 3.43 1.50
N ASP A 128 6.42 4.04 2.32
CA ASP A 128 6.19 4.19 3.76
C ASP A 128 5.05 5.19 4.05
N MET A 129 4.93 6.26 3.25
CA MET A 129 3.79 7.17 3.31
C MET A 129 2.48 6.45 2.96
N GLU A 130 2.46 5.64 1.90
CA GLU A 130 1.28 4.85 1.52
C GLU A 130 0.88 3.83 2.61
N HIS A 131 1.86 3.11 3.17
CA HIS A 131 1.61 2.17 4.26
C HIS A 131 1.14 2.87 5.55
N SER A 132 1.68 4.05 5.86
CA SER A 132 1.24 4.88 6.99
C SER A 132 -0.20 5.35 6.80
N LEU A 133 -0.55 5.83 5.62
CA LEU A 133 -1.92 6.26 5.29
C LEU A 133 -2.90 5.09 5.36
N HIS A 134 -2.54 3.94 4.82
CA HIS A 134 -3.39 2.75 4.85
C HIS A 134 -3.57 2.21 6.28
N SER A 135 -2.52 2.24 7.10
CA SER A 135 -2.57 1.81 8.50
C SER A 135 -3.37 2.78 9.37
N LYS A 136 -3.25 4.10 9.13
CA LYS A 136 -4.06 5.13 9.78
C LYS A 136 -5.53 5.03 9.38
N GLY A 137 -5.81 4.78 8.11
CA GLY A 137 -7.18 4.51 7.61
C GLY A 137 -7.81 3.30 8.29
N LYS A 138 -7.05 2.21 8.46
CA LYS A 138 -7.49 1.02 9.20
C LYS A 138 -7.72 1.29 10.69
N LEU A 139 -6.87 2.06 11.34
CA LEU A 139 -7.02 2.41 12.75
C LEU A 139 -8.24 3.30 12.98
N LEU A 140 -8.44 4.31 12.12
CA LEU A 140 -9.60 5.20 12.17
C LEU A 140 -10.90 4.44 11.87
N SER A 141 -10.89 3.52 10.90
CA SER A 141 -12.05 2.67 10.61
C SER A 141 -12.46 1.79 11.80
N VAL A 142 -11.52 1.38 12.66
CA VAL A 142 -11.83 0.57 13.86
C VAL A 142 -12.34 1.43 15.02
N LEU A 143 -12.02 2.72 15.05
CA LEU A 143 -12.32 3.61 16.17
C LEU A 143 -13.51 4.54 15.92
N CYS A 144 -13.95 4.72 14.68
CA CYS A 144 -14.98 5.67 14.31
C CYS A 144 -16.31 4.97 14.01
N ASP A 145 -17.05 4.61 15.06
CA ASP A 145 -18.50 4.45 14.94
C ASP A 145 -19.13 5.85 14.83
N ALA A 146 -20.07 6.03 13.89
CA ALA A 146 -20.76 7.31 13.71
C ALA A 146 -22.25 7.14 14.00
N HIS A 147 -22.83 8.11 14.71
CA HIS A 147 -24.26 8.14 14.99
C HIS A 147 -24.91 9.21 14.13
N VAL A 148 -25.74 8.77 13.18
CA VAL A 148 -26.37 9.66 12.22
C VAL A 148 -27.87 9.67 12.48
N LYS A 149 -28.42 10.85 12.75
CA LYS A 149 -29.87 11.03 12.83
C LYS A 149 -30.37 11.33 11.41
N LEU A 150 -31.34 10.55 10.96
CA LEU A 150 -31.94 10.71 9.65
C LEU A 150 -33.39 11.17 9.80
N GLY A 151 -33.81 12.11 8.97
CA GLY A 151 -35.20 12.52 8.84
C GLY A 151 -36.00 11.51 8.01
N HIS A 152 -37.30 11.76 7.88
CA HIS A 152 -38.20 10.93 7.05
C HIS A 152 -37.83 10.93 5.57
N ASP A 153 -37.16 11.98 5.10
CA ASP A 153 -36.61 12.12 3.75
C ASP A 153 -35.14 11.65 3.66
N PHE A 154 -34.67 10.95 4.68
CA PHE A 154 -33.29 10.49 4.85
C PHE A 154 -32.25 11.61 4.86
N ARG A 155 -32.64 12.86 5.14
CA ARG A 155 -31.68 13.95 5.37
C ARG A 155 -31.04 13.83 6.74
N ILE A 156 -29.76 14.19 6.82
CA ILE A 156 -29.02 14.19 8.07
C ILE A 156 -29.53 15.33 8.96
N LEU A 157 -30.11 14.96 10.11
CA LEU A 157 -30.64 15.88 11.10
C LEU A 157 -29.53 16.26 12.11
N GLY A 158 -28.95 17.44 11.90
CA GLY A 158 -27.90 17.99 12.75
C GLY A 158 -26.48 17.68 12.30
N ARG A 159 -25.50 18.31 12.97
CA ARG A 159 -24.08 18.12 12.67
C ARG A 159 -23.60 16.78 13.25
N CYS A 160 -23.11 15.89 12.40
CA CYS A 160 -22.42 14.67 12.81
C CYS A 160 -20.92 14.80 12.51
N THR A 161 -20.14 15.11 13.54
CA THR A 161 -18.69 15.34 13.43
C THR A 161 -17.95 14.07 13.10
N GLU A 162 -18.42 12.93 13.59
CA GLU A 162 -17.84 11.60 13.37
C GLU A 162 -17.99 11.21 11.90
N LEU A 163 -19.19 11.33 11.34
CA LEU A 163 -19.45 11.08 9.92
C LEU A 163 -18.65 12.05 9.03
N SER A 164 -18.55 13.32 9.44
CA SER A 164 -17.79 14.33 8.69
C SER A 164 -16.29 14.04 8.67
N GLN A 165 -15.73 13.61 9.81
CA GLN A 165 -14.33 13.17 9.92
C GLN A 165 -14.09 11.91 9.10
N MET A 166 -15.03 10.97 9.14
CA MET A 166 -14.96 9.71 8.41
C MET A 166 -15.02 9.91 6.89
N LEU A 167 -15.87 10.82 6.41
CA LEU A 167 -15.96 11.19 4.99
C LEU A 167 -14.87 12.18 4.57
N MET A 168 -14.00 12.60 5.51
CA MET A 168 -13.03 13.68 5.31
C MET A 168 -13.62 14.99 4.76
N THR A 169 -14.94 15.17 4.90
CA THR A 169 -15.69 16.35 4.50
C THR A 169 -15.64 17.37 5.64
N GLY A 170 -14.58 18.16 5.72
CA GLY A 170 -14.47 19.13 6.82
C GLY A 170 -13.15 19.92 6.94
N PHE A 171 -12.17 19.69 6.07
CA PHE A 171 -10.87 20.36 6.15
C PHE A 171 -10.84 21.75 5.50
N GLY A 172 -11.94 22.50 5.53
CA GLY A 172 -12.02 23.84 4.97
C GLY A 172 -12.82 24.81 5.84
N PRO A 173 -12.41 26.08 5.97
CA PRO A 173 -13.10 27.08 6.80
C PRO A 173 -14.55 27.35 6.38
N ASN A 174 -14.95 26.89 5.18
CA ASN A 174 -16.28 27.08 4.61
C ASN A 174 -17.02 25.76 4.35
N SER A 175 -16.62 24.63 4.95
CA SER A 175 -17.36 23.39 4.74
C SER A 175 -18.74 23.52 5.38
N THR A 176 -19.77 23.70 4.55
CA THR A 176 -21.17 23.49 4.94
C THR A 176 -21.24 22.04 5.41
N GLY A 177 -21.42 21.82 6.72
CA GLY A 177 -21.44 20.49 7.29
C GLY A 177 -22.47 19.58 6.60
N LEU A 178 -22.43 18.28 6.89
CA LEU A 178 -23.32 17.29 6.28
C LEU A 178 -24.81 17.45 6.64
N GLU A 179 -25.15 18.38 7.52
CA GLU A 179 -26.50 18.68 7.94
C GLU A 179 -27.39 19.07 6.76
N GLY A 180 -28.57 18.43 6.65
CA GLY A 180 -29.52 18.66 5.56
C GLY A 180 -29.18 17.94 4.24
N THR A 181 -27.99 17.33 4.12
CA THR A 181 -27.67 16.48 2.96
C THR A 181 -28.47 15.18 3.02
N VAL A 182 -28.91 14.69 1.86
CA VAL A 182 -29.66 13.42 1.77
C VAL A 182 -28.65 12.28 1.90
N PHE A 183 -28.79 11.41 2.90
CA PHE A 183 -27.81 10.36 3.18
C PHE A 183 -27.60 9.41 1.98
N THR A 184 -28.65 9.17 1.18
CA THR A 184 -28.56 8.29 -0.01
C THR A 184 -27.64 8.82 -1.10
N THR A 185 -27.37 10.13 -1.16
CA THR A 185 -26.40 10.69 -2.12
C THR A 185 -24.95 10.36 -1.75
N LEU A 186 -24.71 10.00 -0.48
CA LEU A 186 -23.42 9.54 0.01
C LEU A 186 -23.21 8.04 -0.26
N LEU A 187 -24.28 7.28 -0.54
CA LEU A 187 -24.20 5.86 -0.87
C LEU A 187 -23.80 5.64 -2.33
N ALA A 188 -23.08 4.56 -2.59
CA ALA A 188 -22.90 4.08 -3.96
C ALA A 188 -24.27 3.74 -4.59
N GLU A 189 -24.45 4.06 -5.88
CA GLU A 189 -25.73 3.86 -6.60
C GLU A 189 -26.34 2.46 -6.43
N ILE A 190 -25.50 1.41 -6.44
CA ILE A 190 -25.93 0.01 -6.28
C ILE A 190 -26.52 -0.25 -4.88
N ASP A 191 -26.08 0.48 -3.88
CA ASP A 191 -26.49 0.31 -2.48
C ASP A 191 -27.70 1.18 -2.09
N GLN A 192 -28.09 2.16 -2.92
CA GLN A 192 -29.23 3.05 -2.64
C GLN A 192 -30.55 2.27 -2.54
N THR A 193 -30.82 1.37 -3.50
CA THR A 193 -32.03 0.52 -3.47
C THR A 193 -32.03 -0.43 -2.28
N ARG A 194 -30.87 -1.01 -1.94
CA ARG A 194 -30.71 -1.90 -0.78
C ARG A 194 -31.00 -1.16 0.52
N PHE A 195 -30.52 0.07 0.64
CA PHE A 195 -30.80 0.95 1.77
C PHE A 195 -32.29 1.28 1.91
N HIS A 196 -32.97 1.65 0.82
CA HIS A 196 -34.42 1.90 0.86
C HIS A 196 -35.22 0.67 1.30
N ASN A 197 -34.90 -0.50 0.76
CA ASN A 197 -35.53 -1.76 1.17
C ASN A 197 -35.29 -2.03 2.66
N PHE A 198 -34.07 -1.86 3.13
CA PHE A 198 -33.70 -2.03 4.54
C PHE A 198 -34.47 -1.09 5.49
N MET A 199 -34.62 0.18 5.13
CA MET A 199 -35.40 1.14 5.92
C MET A 199 -36.90 0.82 5.90
N SER A 200 -37.44 0.38 4.75
CA SER A 200 -38.88 0.04 4.62
C SER A 200 -39.28 -1.18 5.47
N VAL A 201 -38.42 -2.20 5.53
CA VAL A 201 -38.64 -3.40 6.35
C VAL A 201 -38.62 -3.06 7.84
N SER A 202 -37.80 -2.08 8.22
CA SER A 202 -37.73 -1.62 9.61
C SER A 202 -39.01 -0.88 10.02
N ALA A 203 -39.55 -0.03 9.15
CA ALA A 203 -40.75 0.78 9.45
C ALA A 203 -42.05 -0.03 9.56
N MET A 204 -42.20 -1.14 8.82
CA MET A 204 -43.45 -1.93 8.80
C MET A 204 -43.70 -2.72 10.09
N HIS A 205 -42.73 -2.79 11.00
CA HIS A 205 -42.85 -3.71 12.13
C HIS A 205 -43.43 -3.09 13.42
N ASP A 206 -43.52 -1.77 13.50
CA ASP A 206 -43.86 -1.08 14.76
C ASP A 206 -45.37 -1.04 15.08
N GLY A 207 -46.21 -1.69 14.27
CA GLY A 207 -47.66 -1.41 14.25
C GLY A 207 -48.64 -2.52 14.66
N ASN A 208 -48.22 -3.75 14.99
CA ASN A 208 -49.17 -4.89 15.00
C ASN A 208 -49.08 -5.88 16.18
N GLU A 209 -48.59 -5.47 17.35
CA GLU A 209 -48.56 -6.33 18.56
C GLU A 209 -49.80 -6.18 19.48
N ASN A 210 -50.89 -5.55 19.01
CA ASN A 210 -52.05 -5.25 19.88
C ASN A 210 -53.30 -6.14 19.69
N ASP A 211 -53.25 -7.21 18.90
CA ASP A 211 -54.45 -8.01 18.65
C ASP A 211 -54.41 -9.38 19.38
N ASP A 212 -55.23 -9.44 20.42
CA ASP A 212 -56.09 -10.57 20.82
C ASP A 212 -55.47 -11.83 21.45
N ASP A 213 -54.88 -11.68 22.64
CA ASP A 213 -54.99 -12.70 23.69
C ASP A 213 -56.31 -12.47 24.47
N ASP A 214 -57.45 -12.76 23.85
CA ASP A 214 -58.72 -12.94 24.56
C ASP A 214 -59.05 -14.44 24.66
N ASP A 215 -59.17 -14.87 25.90
CA ASP A 215 -59.42 -16.22 26.41
C ASP A 215 -60.55 -17.00 25.69
N GLN A 216 -60.34 -18.31 25.45
CA GLN A 216 -61.13 -19.37 26.12
C GLN A 216 -60.69 -20.81 25.80
N SER A 217 -60.08 -21.43 26.83
CA SER A 217 -60.34 -22.78 27.37
C SER A 217 -60.31 -24.04 26.48
N SER A 218 -59.42 -24.98 26.81
CA SER A 218 -59.83 -26.22 27.51
C SER A 218 -58.64 -26.95 28.15
N GLU A 219 -58.76 -27.15 29.46
CA GLU A 219 -57.84 -27.89 30.32
C GLU A 219 -57.77 -29.38 29.97
N SER A 220 -56.58 -29.99 30.09
CA SER A 220 -56.40 -31.05 31.08
C SER A 220 -54.92 -31.42 31.32
N SER A 221 -54.54 -31.24 32.58
CA SER A 221 -53.74 -32.18 33.38
C SER A 221 -52.21 -32.28 33.19
N ARG A 222 -51.55 -31.44 34.01
CA ARG A 222 -50.63 -31.82 35.12
C ARG A 222 -49.35 -32.62 34.78
N SER A 223 -48.22 -31.92 34.89
CA SER A 223 -47.12 -32.34 35.78
C SER A 223 -46.12 -31.20 36.02
N SER A 224 -46.05 -30.79 37.30
CA SER A 224 -44.97 -30.10 38.03
C SER A 224 -43.56 -30.24 37.45
N ARG A 225 -42.59 -29.31 37.56
CA ARG A 225 -42.22 -28.47 38.71
C ARG A 225 -41.12 -27.47 38.29
N GLY A 226 -41.30 -26.18 38.58
CA GLY A 226 -40.23 -25.23 38.96
C GLY A 226 -39.14 -24.85 37.95
N SER A 227 -39.31 -23.70 37.30
CA SER A 227 -38.31 -22.60 37.32
C SER A 227 -38.94 -21.33 36.77
N ARG A 228 -39.09 -20.33 37.66
CA ARG A 228 -39.40 -18.95 37.30
C ARG A 228 -38.23 -18.35 36.53
N ALA A 229 -38.40 -18.11 35.24
CA ALA A 229 -37.65 -17.12 34.48
C ALA A 229 -38.61 -16.38 33.54
N ARG A 230 -39.37 -15.47 34.16
CA ARG A 230 -40.13 -14.42 33.50
C ARG A 230 -39.12 -13.36 33.03
N LEU A 231 -38.82 -13.32 31.74
CA LEU A 231 -38.58 -12.11 30.92
C LEU A 231 -38.12 -12.57 29.52
N VAL A 232 -39.03 -12.88 28.61
CA VAL A 232 -38.68 -12.98 27.19
C VAL A 232 -39.18 -11.71 26.52
N ARG A 233 -38.40 -10.64 26.63
CA ARG A 233 -38.47 -9.52 25.68
C ARG A 233 -37.97 -10.11 24.35
N THR A 234 -38.87 -10.39 23.43
CA THR A 234 -38.54 -10.71 22.03
C THR A 234 -38.11 -9.42 21.32
N SER A 235 -37.02 -8.80 21.77
CA SER A 235 -36.37 -7.75 20.99
C SER A 235 -35.88 -8.40 19.70
N LYS A 236 -36.43 -7.98 18.56
CA LYS A 236 -35.96 -8.44 17.25
C LYS A 236 -34.44 -8.32 17.12
N PRO A 237 -33.80 -9.26 16.40
CA PRO A 237 -32.37 -9.16 16.13
C PRO A 237 -32.11 -7.85 15.40
N ALA A 238 -31.10 -7.11 15.87
CA ALA A 238 -30.60 -5.94 15.18
C ALA A 238 -30.29 -6.33 13.72
N THR A 239 -30.94 -5.68 12.76
CA THR A 239 -30.65 -5.86 11.35
C THR A 239 -29.46 -4.99 10.98
N SER A 240 -28.48 -5.58 10.29
CA SER A 240 -27.34 -4.83 9.75
C SER A 240 -27.35 -4.84 8.22
N LEU A 241 -26.79 -3.79 7.63
CA LEU A 241 -26.66 -3.64 6.18
C LEU A 241 -25.26 -3.15 5.81
N HIS A 242 -24.50 -3.98 5.11
CA HIS A 242 -23.23 -3.59 4.50
C HIS A 242 -23.48 -2.80 3.21
N VAL A 243 -23.00 -1.56 3.17
CA VAL A 243 -23.08 -0.64 2.03
C VAL A 243 -21.74 0.06 1.82
N ASN A 244 -21.54 0.67 0.65
CA ASN A 244 -20.40 1.54 0.39
C ASN A 244 -20.84 3.00 0.41
N ILE A 245 -20.12 3.85 1.13
CA ILE A 245 -20.26 5.31 1.03
C ILE A 245 -19.11 5.90 0.21
N ARG A 246 -19.37 7.08 -0.38
CA ARG A 246 -18.41 7.88 -1.15
C ARG A 246 -18.01 9.11 -0.34
N ASP A 247 -16.72 9.41 -0.26
CA ASP A 247 -16.24 10.70 0.23
C ASP A 247 -16.41 11.82 -0.82
N ALA A 248 -16.00 13.05 -0.46
CA ALA A 248 -16.04 14.18 -1.39
C ALA A 248 -15.08 14.04 -2.60
N ALA A 249 -14.07 13.17 -2.53
CA ALA A 249 -13.18 12.85 -3.63
C ALA A 249 -13.70 11.70 -4.51
N GLY A 250 -14.85 11.10 -4.15
CA GLY A 250 -15.44 9.96 -4.84
C GLY A 250 -14.84 8.61 -4.47
N VAL A 251 -13.94 8.55 -3.48
CA VAL A 251 -13.37 7.31 -2.95
C VAL A 251 -14.45 6.55 -2.21
N ARG A 252 -14.58 5.25 -2.50
CA ARG A 252 -15.57 4.37 -1.90
C ARG A 252 -14.98 3.62 -0.72
N PHE A 253 -15.74 3.48 0.35
CA PHE A 253 -15.36 2.61 1.45
C PHE A 253 -16.56 1.88 2.04
N PRO A 254 -16.38 0.61 2.45
CA PRO A 254 -17.43 -0.22 2.99
C PRO A 254 -17.75 0.19 4.43
N ILE A 255 -19.04 0.25 4.75
CA ILE A 255 -19.56 0.52 6.09
C ILE A 255 -20.64 -0.51 6.42
N GLU A 256 -20.89 -0.75 7.70
CA GLU A 256 -22.04 -1.53 8.14
C GLU A 256 -23.01 -0.61 8.90
N LEU A 257 -24.23 -0.52 8.40
CA LEU A 257 -25.32 0.24 9.01
C LEU A 257 -26.03 -0.66 10.01
N PHE A 258 -26.30 -0.12 11.19
CA PHE A 258 -27.09 -0.75 12.24
C PHE A 258 -28.31 0.13 12.50
N HIS A 259 -29.51 -0.36 12.18
CA HIS A 259 -30.71 0.39 12.51
C HIS A 259 -31.00 0.22 14.02
N VAL A 260 -31.08 1.33 14.75
CA VAL A 260 -31.43 1.33 16.18
C VAL A 260 -32.60 2.29 16.35
N GLU A 261 -33.80 1.76 16.17
CA GLU A 261 -35.02 2.51 16.46
C GLU A 261 -35.05 2.83 17.96
N VAL A 262 -34.85 4.10 18.32
CA VAL A 262 -35.02 4.56 19.70
C VAL A 262 -36.44 5.06 19.80
N CYS A 263 -37.32 4.21 20.34
CA CYS A 263 -38.71 4.52 20.61
C CYS A 263 -38.85 5.91 21.25
N ASN A 264 -39.82 6.67 20.74
CA ASN A 264 -40.20 8.02 21.15
C ASN A 264 -39.89 8.33 22.62
N MET A 265 -38.92 9.23 22.85
CA MET A 265 -38.90 9.95 24.11
C MET A 265 -40.15 10.84 24.14
N ARG A 266 -41.17 10.32 24.81
CA ARG A 266 -42.41 10.99 25.19
C ARG A 266 -42.13 12.45 25.57
N ASN A 267 -42.81 13.39 24.91
CA ASN A 267 -42.79 14.80 25.29
C ASN A 267 -43.10 14.93 26.80
N PRO A 268 -42.23 15.52 27.63
CA PRO A 268 -42.52 15.70 29.05
C PRO A 268 -43.54 16.82 29.33
N SER A 269 -44.13 17.44 28.30
CA SER A 269 -44.98 18.63 28.43
C SER A 269 -46.40 18.50 27.85
N GLU A 270 -46.87 17.33 27.42
CA GLU A 270 -48.23 17.16 26.88
C GLU A 270 -49.20 16.46 27.85
N PRO A 271 -50.30 17.13 28.26
CA PRO A 271 -51.49 16.46 28.81
C PRO A 271 -52.21 15.65 27.70
N PRO A 272 -53.03 14.65 28.07
CA PRO A 272 -53.55 13.65 27.13
C PRO A 272 -54.48 14.29 26.10
N ALA A 273 -54.03 14.42 24.85
CA ALA A 273 -54.85 14.84 23.73
C ALA A 273 -54.64 13.93 22.52
N THR A 274 -55.74 13.67 21.85
CA THR A 274 -56.03 12.71 20.79
C THR A 274 -55.23 12.90 19.50
N LEU A 275 -54.60 11.79 19.07
CA LEU A 275 -54.40 11.31 17.68
C LEU A 275 -53.78 12.25 16.62
N SER A 276 -52.45 12.18 16.46
CA SER A 276 -51.78 11.79 15.19
C SER A 276 -50.26 11.66 15.42
N GLY A 277 -49.71 10.45 15.37
CA GLY A 277 -48.31 10.17 15.70
C GLY A 277 -47.34 10.29 14.53
N SER A 278 -46.19 10.92 14.76
CA SER A 278 -44.99 10.87 13.90
C SER A 278 -43.83 10.27 14.71
N GLY A 279 -43.27 9.15 14.26
CA GLY A 279 -42.11 8.50 14.89
C GLY A 279 -40.79 8.98 14.28
N SER A 280 -39.76 9.19 15.10
CA SER A 280 -38.40 9.50 14.63
C SER A 280 -37.52 8.26 14.78
N SER A 281 -36.96 7.77 13.68
CA SER A 281 -36.04 6.62 13.68
C SER A 281 -34.57 7.08 13.79
N ARG A 282 -33.73 6.26 14.44
CA ARG A 282 -32.31 6.55 14.68
C ARG A 282 -31.46 5.44 14.04
N ALA A 283 -30.36 5.81 13.39
CA ALA A 283 -29.43 4.85 12.78
C ALA A 283 -28.04 4.98 13.44
N GLY A 284 -27.46 3.85 13.83
CA GLY A 284 -26.05 3.73 14.19
C GLY A 284 -25.27 3.14 13.03
N THR A 285 -23.99 3.46 12.90
CA THR A 285 -23.10 2.76 11.97
C THR A 285 -21.93 2.20 12.75
N ARG A 286 -21.52 0.98 12.42
CA ARG A 286 -20.33 0.35 12.99
C ARG A 286 -19.57 -0.32 11.85
N PHE A 287 -18.25 -0.32 11.92
CA PHE A 287 -17.43 -0.83 10.81
C PHE A 287 -17.05 -2.28 11.02
N GLN A 288 -17.20 -3.08 9.96
CA GLN A 288 -16.65 -4.43 9.89
C GLN A 288 -15.43 -4.48 8.96
N ARG A 289 -14.44 -5.25 9.42
CA ARG A 289 -13.16 -5.52 8.77
C ARG A 289 -13.40 -6.17 7.39
N PRO A 290 -12.76 -5.73 6.30
CA PRO A 290 -12.68 -6.57 5.11
C PRO A 290 -11.83 -7.80 5.45
N SER A 291 -12.35 -9.00 5.14
CA SER A 291 -11.56 -10.22 5.11
C SER A 291 -10.55 -10.11 3.98
N SER A 292 -9.27 -10.12 4.32
CA SER A 292 -8.18 -10.20 3.35
C SER A 292 -8.03 -11.64 2.88
N ASP A 293 -8.63 -11.94 1.72
CA ASP A 293 -8.19 -13.02 0.83
C ASP A 293 -7.20 -12.45 -0.20
#